data_AF-A0A538HIC8-F1
#
_entry.id   AF-A0A538HIC8-F1
#
_cell.length_a   1.000
_cell.length_b   1.000
_cell.length_c   1.000
_cell.angle_alpha   90.00
_cell.angle_beta   90.00
_cell.angle_gamma   90.00
#
_symmetry.space_group_name_H-M   'P 1'
#
loop_
_entity.id
_entity.type
_entity.pdbx_description
1 polymer ?
#
loop_
_entity_poly.entity_id
_entity_poly.type
_entity_poly.pdbx_seq_one_letter_code
_entity_poly.pdbx_strand_id
1 'polypeptide(L)' 'QRNHAMYGARFSIGPDGDLYLVGRVALEHLSTQELDRIIGVLYELVETWFQPIVRLAFRKD' A
#
# COMPACT_ATOMS: atom_id res chain seq x y z
N GLN A 1 -7.11 -20.52 11.00
CA GLN A 1 -5.68 -20.14 10.84
C GLN A 1 -5.30 -19.81 9.38
N ARG A 2 -6.24 -19.39 8.51
CA ARG A 2 -5.99 -19.38 7.04
C ARG A 2 -5.98 -18.00 6.37
N ASN A 3 -6.12 -16.91 7.14
CA ASN A 3 -6.19 -15.54 6.62
C ASN A 3 -5.25 -14.55 7.33
N HIS A 4 -4.12 -14.99 7.90
CA HIS A 4 -3.12 -14.08 8.48
C HIS A 4 -2.31 -13.31 7.42
N ALA A 5 -2.54 -13.53 6.12
CA ALA A 5 -1.71 -13.00 5.05
C ALA A 5 -2.42 -11.97 4.16
N MET A 6 -3.47 -11.29 4.63
CA MET A 6 -4.01 -10.13 3.90
C MET A 6 -3.15 -8.88 4.17
N TYR A 7 -1.85 -8.95 3.86
CA TYR A 7 -1.00 -7.75 3.74
C TYR A 7 -1.09 -7.22 2.31
N GLY A 8 -2.30 -6.83 1.90
CA GLY A 8 -2.53 -6.21 0.60
C GLY A 8 -2.55 -4.70 0.76
N ALA A 9 -1.58 -4.01 0.15
CA ALA A 9 -1.66 -2.58 -0.09
C ALA A 9 -1.83 -2.33 -1.60
N ARG A 10 -2.64 -1.33 -1.95
CA ARG A 10 -2.89 -0.96 -3.33
C ARG A 10 -2.78 0.54 -3.52
N PHE A 11 -2.32 0.95 -4.69
CA PHE A 11 -2.40 2.34 -5.11
C PHE A 11 -3.84 2.71 -5.45
N SER A 12 -4.25 3.93 -5.10
CA SER A 12 -5.57 4.49 -5.38
C SER A 12 -5.45 5.98 -5.64
N ILE A 13 -6.25 6.52 -6.55
CA ILE A 13 -6.42 7.97 -6.69
C ILE A 13 -7.56 8.41 -5.80
N GLY A 14 -7.33 9.44 -4.98
CA GLY A 14 -8.36 10.03 -4.12
C GLY A 14 -9.22 11.06 -4.86
N PRO A 15 -10.27 11.57 -4.19
CA PRO A 15 -11.21 12.52 -4.78
C PRO A 15 -10.55 13.83 -5.22
N ASP A 16 -9.46 14.24 -4.56
CA ASP A 16 -8.70 15.45 -4.87
C ASP A 16 -7.63 15.22 -5.96
N GLY A 17 -7.53 14.00 -6.50
CA GLY A 17 -6.54 13.63 -7.53
C GLY A 17 -5.21 13.12 -6.96
N ASP A 18 -5.05 13.08 -5.65
CA ASP A 18 -3.82 12.61 -5.01
C ASP A 18 -3.67 11.08 -5.08
N LEU A 19 -2.42 10.62 -5.15
CA LEU A 19 -2.08 9.19 -5.14
C LEU A 19 -1.87 8.69 -3.71
N TYR A 20 -2.66 7.68 -3.31
CA TYR A 20 -2.59 7.04 -2.00
C TYR A 20 -2.12 5.60 -2.13
N LEU A 21 -1.41 5.11 -1.12
CA LEU A 21 -1.16 3.69 -0.91
C LEU A 21 -2.01 3.23 0.29
N VAL A 22 -2.96 2.32 0.04
CA VAL A 22 -3.98 1.95 1.02
C VAL A 22 -3.96 0.45 1.27
N GLY A 23 -3.89 0.07 2.55
CA GLY A 23 -4.06 -1.30 3.02
C GLY A 23 -5.05 -1.35 4.20
N ARG A 24 -5.45 -2.56 4.58
CA ARG A 24 -6.30 -2.78 5.76
C ARG A 24 -5.78 -3.99 6.53
N VAL A 25 -5.79 -3.86 7.86
CA VAL A 25 -5.49 -4.94 8.79
C VAL A 25 -6.52 -4.91 9.92
N ALA A 26 -6.93 -6.07 10.41
CA ALA A 26 -7.82 -6.14 11.55
C ALA A 26 -7.03 -5.82 12.83
N LEU A 27 -7.61 -5.03 13.74
CA LEU A 27 -6.90 -4.51 14.91
C LEU A 27 -6.42 -5.64 15.82
N GLU A 28 -7.19 -6.71 15.94
CA GLU A 28 -6.87 -7.92 16.70
C GLU A 28 -5.64 -8.68 16.17
N HIS A 29 -5.25 -8.42 14.92
CA HIS A 29 -4.03 -8.98 14.32
C HIS A 29 -2.85 -8.01 14.39
N LEU A 30 -3.03 -6.79 14.88
CA LEU A 30 -1.97 -5.80 14.95
C LEU A 30 -1.05 -6.09 16.15
N SER A 31 0.20 -6.44 15.85
CA SER A 31 1.30 -6.53 16.79
C SER A 31 2.48 -5.69 16.31
N THR A 32 3.48 -5.44 17.15
CA THR A 32 4.71 -4.74 16.73
C THR A 32 5.40 -5.45 15.55
N GLN A 33 5.41 -6.78 15.56
CA GLN A 33 6.02 -7.58 14.48
C GLN A 33 5.20 -7.50 13.17
N GLU A 34 3.87 -7.51 13.28
CA GLU A 34 2.99 -7.31 12.13
C GLU A 34 3.14 -5.90 11.55
N LEU A 35 3.27 -4.89 12.41
CA LEU A 35 3.48 -3.51 12.00
C LEU A 35 4.78 -3.34 11.22
N ASP A 36 5.88 -3.89 11.73
CA ASP A 36 7.19 -3.89 11.04
C ASP A 36 7.08 -4.55 9.65
N ARG A 37 6.43 -5.71 9.57
CA ARG A 37 6.17 -6.40 8.31
C ARG A 37 5.32 -5.56 7.34
N ILE A 38 4.25 -4.93 7.82
CA ILE A 38 3.39 -4.06 7.00
C ILE A 38 4.21 -2.91 6.43
N ILE A 39 5.02 -2.24 7.26
CA ILE A 39 5.87 -1.13 6.83
C ILE A 39 6.88 -1.61 5.76
N GLY A 40 7.50 -2.78 5.96
CA GLY A 40 8.41 -3.37 4.98
C GLY A 40 7.74 -3.60 3.61
N VAL A 41 6.53 -4.16 3.60
CA VAL A 41 5.76 -4.37 2.35
C VAL A 41 5.39 -3.04 1.69
N LEU A 42 4.96 -2.04 2.47
CA LEU A 42 4.64 -0.71 1.93
C LEU A 42 5.88 -0.05 1.30
N TYR A 43 7.02 -0.14 1.97
CA TYR A 43 8.28 0.39 1.47
C TYR A 43 8.67 -0.26 0.13
N GLU A 44 8.67 -1.59 0.06
CA GLU A 44 9.00 -2.33 -1.16
C GLU A 44 8.05 -1.99 -2.32
N LEU A 45 6.75 -1.88 -2.05
CA LEU A 45 5.76 -1.49 -3.05
C LEU A 45 5.98 -0.06 -3.58
N VAL A 46 6.31 0.89 -2.70
CA VAL A 46 6.62 2.27 -3.10
C VAL A 46 7.87 2.30 -3.97
N GLU A 47 8.97 1.70 -3.51
CA GLU A 47 10.23 1.67 -4.26
C GLU A 47 10.07 1.03 -5.64
N THR A 48 9.28 -0.04 -5.73
CA THR A 48 9.11 -0.77 -7.00
C THR A 48 8.16 -0.06 -7.96
N TRP A 49 7.03 0.47 -7.47
CA TRP A 49 5.89 0.82 -8.34
C TRP A 49 5.52 2.30 -8.37
N PHE A 50 6.01 3.13 -7.45
CA PHE A 50 5.60 4.54 -7.37
C PHE A 50 5.89 5.30 -8.67
N GLN A 51 7.12 5.21 -9.18
CA GLN A 51 7.54 5.91 -10.39
C GLN A 51 6.72 5.51 -11.64
N PRO A 52 6.54 4.21 -11.96
CA PRO A 52 5.64 3.78 -13.02
C PRO A 52 4.20 4.30 -12.86
N ILE A 53 3.64 4.24 -11.65
CA ILE A 53 2.25 4.61 -11.40
C ILE A 53 2.05 6.12 -11.51
N VAL A 54 2.96 6.93 -10.98
CA VAL A 54 2.90 8.40 -11.14
C VAL A 54 2.96 8.78 -12.61
N ARG A 55 3.84 8.15 -13.40
CA ARG A 55 3.91 8.39 -14.85
C ARG A 55 2.66 7.96 -15.62
N LEU A 56 1.88 7.02 -15.10
CA LEU A 56 0.63 6.58 -15.72
C LEU A 56 -0.55 7.47 -15.29
N ALA A 57 -0.65 7.75 -13.99
CA ALA A 57 -1.74 8.50 -13.39
C ALA A 57 -1.72 9.99 -13.72
N PHE A 58 -0.52 10.56 -13.92
CA PHE A 58 -0.33 11.99 -14.16
C PHE A 58 0.35 12.27 -15.49
N ARG A 59 0.27 11.35 -16.45
CA ARG A 59 0.72 11.66 -17.82
C ARG A 59 -0.16 12.78 -18.35
N LYS A 60 0.42 13.97 -18.46
CA LYS A 60 -0.15 15.08 -19.23
C LYS A 60 0.16 14.79 -20.70
N ASP A 61 -0.88 14.74 -21.53
CA ASP A 61 -0.71 14.87 -22.98
C ASP A 61 -0.09 16.22 -23.34
#